data_AF-A0A9D4XUQ8-F1
#
_entry.id   AF-A0A9D4XUQ8-F1
#
_cell.length_a   1.000
_cell.length_b   1.000
_cell.length_c   1.000
_cell.angle_alpha   90.00
_cell.angle_beta   90.00
_cell.angle_gamma   90.00
#
_symmetry.space_group_name_H-M   'P 1'
#
loop_
_entity.id
_entity.type
_entity.pdbx_description
1 polymer ?
#
loop_
_entity_poly.entity_id
_entity_poly.type
_entity_poly.pdbx_seq_one_letter_code
_entity_poly.pdbx_strand_id
1 'polypeptide(L)'
;MSIAVKTMRKGEVAELSMKFLYGLTQNSNRIIELNGLPDSNVISIKLELVSWKIVTDITGDKKILKKINKLGDGFDRPNEGSRVKVTYICKGEDGTIIDRKGSKEEPFEFTIQEEQMHEGLEKAIMTMKKAEQALVTVNAENTLYYEVELIDFIKEKPFWKMDTQEKLEACEQKKHDGNLLFKAQNFRRASEKYEKVCYCDRNLKR
;
A
#
# COMPACT_ATOMS: atom_id res chain seq x y z
N MET A 1 -20.52 16.16 11.37
CA MET A 1 -19.75 15.02 11.98
C MET A 1 -18.31 14.92 11.48
N SER A 2 -18.01 14.87 10.17
CA SER A 2 -16.64 14.70 9.64
C SER A 2 -15.61 15.72 10.18
N ILE A 3 -16.03 16.97 10.43
CA ILE A 3 -15.15 18.02 10.99
C ILE A 3 -14.73 17.69 12.44
N ALA A 4 -15.68 17.27 13.28
CA ALA A 4 -15.43 16.97 14.69
C ALA A 4 -14.50 15.76 14.87
N VAL A 5 -14.69 14.70 14.08
CA VAL A 5 -13.85 13.49 14.17
C VAL A 5 -12.38 13.79 13.88
N LYS A 6 -12.08 14.78 13.02
CA LYS A 6 -10.70 15.17 12.69
C LYS A 6 -9.96 15.86 13.84
N THR A 7 -10.68 16.42 14.82
CA THR A 7 -10.09 17.12 15.97
C THR A 7 -10.01 16.25 17.22
N MET A 8 -10.59 15.05 17.19
CA MET A 8 -10.71 14.17 18.36
C MET A 8 -9.52 13.22 18.50
N ARG A 9 -9.20 12.85 19.74
CA ARG A 9 -8.24 11.80 20.09
C ARG A 9 -8.92 10.46 20.31
N LYS A 10 -8.15 9.37 20.33
CA LYS A 10 -8.66 8.02 20.58
C LYS A 10 -9.28 7.95 21.99
N GLY A 11 -10.53 7.47 22.07
CA GLY A 11 -11.32 7.41 23.29
C GLY A 11 -11.92 8.75 23.73
N GLU A 12 -11.76 9.82 22.94
CA GLU A 12 -12.33 11.12 23.27
C GLU A 12 -13.85 11.10 23.09
N VAL A 13 -14.55 11.68 24.07
CA VAL A 13 -15.99 11.93 24.02
C VAL A 13 -16.21 13.42 23.90
N ALA A 14 -16.84 13.86 22.82
CA ALA A 14 -17.16 15.26 22.55
C ALA A 14 -18.67 15.46 22.47
N GLU A 15 -19.17 16.50 23.10
CA GLU A 15 -20.55 16.95 22.92
C GLU A 15 -20.59 18.05 21.86
N LEU A 16 -21.35 17.82 20.79
CA LEU A 16 -21.47 18.70 19.65
C LEU A 16 -22.85 19.33 19.63
N SER A 17 -22.93 20.63 19.90
CA SER A 17 -24.16 21.40 19.74
C SER A 17 -24.21 22.00 18.34
N MET A 18 -25.15 21.53 17.52
CA MET A 18 -25.36 22.03 16.17
C MET A 18 -26.56 22.97 16.15
N LYS A 19 -26.34 24.22 15.76
CA LYS A 19 -27.41 25.17 15.45
C LYS A 19 -27.85 24.94 14.01
N PHE A 20 -29.10 24.53 13.82
CA PHE A 20 -29.71 24.55 12.49
C PHE A 20 -30.18 25.96 12.20
N LEU A 21 -29.53 26.64 11.27
CA LEU A 21 -30.12 27.80 10.61
C LEU A 21 -31.18 27.23 9.65
N TYR A 22 -32.45 27.36 10.02
CA TYR A 22 -33.56 27.00 9.14
C TYR A 22 -33.42 27.80 7.84
N GLY A 23 -33.14 27.07 6.76
CA GLY A 23 -32.76 27.61 5.45
C GLY A 23 -32.19 26.54 4.54
N LEU A 24 -32.99 25.50 4.30
CA LEU A 24 -32.96 24.56 3.17
C LEU A 24 -31.74 24.66 2.23
N THR A 25 -30.86 23.65 2.25
CA THR A 25 -30.21 23.21 1.01
C THR A 25 -30.99 22.01 0.49
N GLN A 26 -31.72 22.20 -0.62
CA GLN A 26 -32.37 21.12 -1.36
C GLN A 26 -31.33 20.05 -1.71
N ASN A 27 -31.55 18.83 -1.23
CA ASN A 27 -31.14 17.66 -1.99
C ASN A 27 -32.24 16.61 -1.88
N SER A 28 -32.63 16.09 -3.03
CA SER A 28 -33.89 15.43 -3.31
C SER A 28 -34.16 14.17 -2.45
N ASN A 29 -35.42 14.10 -2.00
CA ASN A 29 -36.20 12.87 -1.77
C ASN A 29 -36.11 12.09 -0.45
N ARG A 30 -35.79 12.70 0.70
CA ARG A 30 -36.25 12.16 2.01
C ARG A 30 -36.55 13.27 3.02
N ILE A 31 -37.83 13.62 3.16
CA ILE A 31 -38.32 14.33 4.35
C ILE A 31 -38.39 13.28 5.45
N ILE A 32 -37.43 13.30 6.38
CA ILE A 32 -37.56 12.55 7.62
C ILE A 32 -38.34 13.48 8.56
N GLU A 33 -39.62 13.20 8.78
CA GLU A 33 -40.38 13.80 9.87
C GLU A 33 -39.75 13.38 11.20
N LEU A 34 -38.83 14.19 11.71
CA LEU A 34 -38.32 14.04 13.06
C LEU A 34 -39.35 14.58 14.05
N ASN A 35 -40.33 13.75 14.39
CA ASN A 35 -41.19 13.98 15.56
C ASN A 35 -40.33 13.98 16.84
N GLY A 36 -40.37 15.07 17.61
CA GLY A 36 -39.75 15.17 18.93
C GLY A 36 -38.60 16.18 19.09
N LEU A 37 -38.49 17.20 18.24
CA LEU A 37 -37.52 18.28 18.45
C LEU A 37 -38.01 19.27 19.54
N PRO A 38 -37.17 19.62 20.53
CA PRO A 38 -37.47 20.70 21.47
C PRO A 38 -37.49 22.05 20.73
N ASP A 39 -38.24 23.05 21.22
CA ASP A 39 -38.31 24.44 20.70
C ASP A 39 -36.95 25.18 20.59
N SER A 40 -35.87 24.51 20.97
CA SER A 40 -34.48 24.91 20.81
C SER A 40 -33.96 24.44 19.43
N ASN A 41 -33.57 25.38 18.58
CA ASN A 41 -32.90 25.15 17.28
C ASN A 41 -31.49 24.51 17.40
N VAL A 42 -31.16 23.95 18.56
CA VAL A 42 -29.87 23.35 18.89
C VAL A 42 -30.07 21.88 19.20
N ILE A 43 -29.46 21.01 18.39
CA ILE A 43 -29.36 19.58 18.67
C ILE A 43 -27.98 19.32 19.28
N SER A 44 -27.95 18.72 20.47
CA SER A 44 -26.72 18.19 21.08
C SER A 44 -26.53 16.73 20.68
N ILE A 45 -25.38 16.42 20.09
CA ILE A 45 -24.95 15.07 19.74
C ILE A 45 -23.73 14.73 20.57
N LYS A 46 -23.81 13.68 21.38
CA LYS A 46 -22.64 13.11 22.06
C LYS A 46 -21.94 12.14 21.11
N LEU A 47 -20.67 12.40 20.82
CA LEU A 47 -19.84 11.61 19.92
C LEU A 47 -18.67 11.00 20.69
N GLU A 48 -18.36 9.73 20.45
CA GLU A 48 -17.18 9.05 21.00
C GLU A 48 -16.30 8.51 19.86
N LEU A 49 -15.00 8.85 19.86
CA LEU A 49 -14.05 8.32 18.89
C LEU A 49 -13.40 7.05 19.42
N VAL A 50 -14.01 5.90 19.13
CA VAL A 50 -13.52 4.59 19.61
C VAL A 50 -12.18 4.21 18.96
N SER A 51 -12.10 4.25 17.63
CA SER A 51 -10.87 3.94 16.89
C SER A 51 -10.94 4.44 15.44
N TRP A 52 -9.78 4.57 14.80
CA TRP A 52 -9.67 4.77 13.35
C TRP A 52 -8.58 3.88 12.78
N LYS A 53 -8.65 3.64 11.46
CA LYS A 53 -7.58 2.99 10.71
C LYS A 53 -7.01 4.00 9.72
N ILE A 54 -5.69 4.02 9.59
CA ILE A 54 -5.00 4.92 8.66
C ILE A 54 -5.20 4.37 7.25
N VAL A 55 -5.76 5.19 6.36
CA VAL A 55 -5.88 4.88 4.93
C VAL A 55 -5.05 5.90 4.16
N THR A 56 -4.14 5.42 3.32
CA THR A 56 -3.24 6.24 2.51
C THR A 56 -3.48 5.93 1.04
N ASP A 57 -3.65 6.98 0.24
CA ASP A 57 -3.65 6.89 -1.22
C ASP A 57 -2.22 6.87 -1.72
N ILE A 58 -1.81 5.75 -2.32
CA ILE A 58 -0.44 5.51 -2.75
C ILE A 58 -0.15 6.17 -4.10
N THR A 59 -1.16 6.28 -4.96
CA THR A 59 -1.03 6.82 -6.33
C THR A 59 -1.52 8.26 -6.45
N GLY A 60 -2.31 8.74 -5.49
CA GLY A 60 -2.90 10.09 -5.49
C GLY A 60 -4.17 10.21 -6.35
N ASP A 61 -4.49 9.18 -7.13
CA ASP A 61 -5.71 9.06 -7.94
C ASP A 61 -6.75 8.10 -7.33
N LYS A 62 -6.51 7.64 -6.09
CA LYS A 62 -7.33 6.67 -5.34
C LYS A 62 -7.44 5.29 -5.98
N LYS A 63 -6.58 4.97 -6.95
CA LYS A 63 -6.54 3.60 -7.51
C LYS A 63 -5.91 2.61 -6.54
N ILE A 64 -4.89 3.03 -5.79
CA ILE A 64 -4.23 2.16 -4.82
C ILE A 64 -4.39 2.76 -3.43
N LEU A 65 -5.23 2.13 -2.62
CA LEU A 65 -5.48 2.55 -1.24
C LEU A 65 -4.87 1.52 -0.29
N LYS A 66 -4.01 1.99 0.63
CA LYS A 66 -3.45 1.15 1.70
C LYS A 66 -4.10 1.50 3.02
N LYS A 67 -4.73 0.53 3.65
CA LYS A 67 -5.30 0.63 5.00
C LYS A 67 -4.45 -0.16 5.99
N ILE A 68 -3.83 0.52 6.95
CA ILE A 68 -2.97 -0.12 7.94
C ILE A 68 -3.85 -0.82 9.00
N ASN A 69 -3.67 -2.13 9.14
CA ASN A 69 -4.32 -2.94 10.18
C ASN A 69 -3.42 -3.09 11.41
N LYS A 70 -2.12 -3.31 11.20
CA LYS A 70 -1.10 -3.35 12.24
C LYS A 70 0.07 -2.47 11.81
N LEU A 71 0.48 -1.55 12.68
CA LEU A 71 1.65 -0.71 12.45
C LEU A 71 2.90 -1.59 12.42
N GLY A 72 3.77 -1.33 11.46
CA GLY A 72 5.11 -1.92 11.44
C GLY A 72 6.12 -1.14 12.27
N ASP A 73 7.28 -1.74 12.46
CA ASP A 73 8.39 -1.25 13.26
C ASP A 73 9.43 -0.51 12.41
N GLY A 74 10.19 0.38 13.08
CA GLY A 74 11.27 1.13 12.45
C GLY A 74 10.83 2.29 11.56
N PHE A 75 11.79 2.83 10.81
CA PHE A 75 11.60 3.97 9.90
C PHE A 75 11.89 3.64 8.45
N ASP A 76 12.64 2.57 8.20
CA ASP A 76 12.99 2.12 6.87
C ASP A 76 11.80 1.51 6.14
N ARG A 77 11.89 1.58 4.81
CA ARG A 77 10.96 0.98 3.86
C ARG A 77 11.75 0.32 2.73
N PRO A 78 11.19 -0.72 2.07
CA PRO A 78 11.77 -1.27 0.86
C PRO A 78 11.92 -0.20 -0.24
N ASN A 79 13.02 -0.25 -0.97
CA ASN A 79 13.27 0.50 -2.21
C ASN A 79 13.21 -0.42 -3.43
N GLU A 80 13.30 0.17 -4.62
CA GLU A 80 13.45 -0.57 -5.87
C GLU A 80 14.62 -1.56 -5.78
N GLY A 81 14.38 -2.80 -6.20
CA GLY A 81 15.32 -3.92 -6.09
C GLY A 81 15.57 -4.47 -4.69
N SER A 82 14.87 -3.97 -3.66
CA SER A 82 14.85 -4.62 -2.35
C SER A 82 14.37 -6.06 -2.46
N ARG A 83 15.03 -6.95 -1.72
CA ARG A 83 14.50 -8.30 -1.46
C ARG A 83 13.53 -8.22 -0.29
N VAL A 84 12.28 -8.61 -0.51
CA VAL A 84 11.22 -8.55 0.50
C VAL A 84 10.70 -9.95 0.80
N LYS A 85 10.33 -10.16 2.06
CA LYS A 85 9.67 -11.36 2.56
C LYS A 85 8.26 -10.98 2.98
N VAL A 86 7.25 -11.52 2.30
CA VAL A 86 5.86 -11.18 2.56
C VAL A 86 4.97 -12.41 2.64
N THR A 87 3.79 -12.21 3.22
CA THR A 87 2.65 -13.09 2.99
C THR A 87 1.50 -12.26 2.50
N TYR A 88 0.77 -12.74 1.50
CA TYR A 88 -0.45 -12.06 1.07
C TYR A 88 -1.56 -13.02 0.70
N ILE A 89 -2.79 -12.53 0.84
CA ILE A 89 -4.01 -13.15 0.33
C ILE A 89 -4.68 -12.11 -0.57
N CYS A 90 -4.89 -12.47 -1.84
CA CYS A 90 -5.66 -11.70 -2.80
C CYS A 90 -7.11 -12.19 -2.80
N LYS A 91 -8.05 -11.27 -2.63
CA LYS A 91 -9.49 -11.51 -2.68
C LYS A 91 -10.13 -10.66 -3.78
N GLY A 92 -11.11 -11.23 -4.47
CA GLY A 92 -11.96 -10.53 -5.42
C GLY A 92 -13.01 -9.65 -4.73
N GLU A 93 -13.84 -8.98 -5.53
CA GLU A 93 -14.94 -8.13 -5.05
C GLU A 93 -16.01 -8.92 -4.27
N ASP A 94 -16.20 -10.18 -4.62
CA ASP A 94 -17.11 -11.12 -3.98
C ASP A 94 -16.53 -11.71 -2.67
N GLY A 95 -15.28 -11.38 -2.33
CA GLY A 95 -14.55 -11.92 -1.19
C GLY A 95 -13.90 -13.28 -1.43
N THR A 96 -14.01 -13.84 -2.64
CA THR A 96 -13.37 -15.10 -3.01
C THR A 96 -11.86 -14.94 -3.04
N ILE A 97 -11.13 -15.90 -2.47
CA ILE A 97 -9.66 -15.90 -2.50
C ILE A 97 -9.21 -16.30 -3.90
N ILE A 98 -8.55 -15.38 -4.61
CA ILE A 98 -8.03 -15.56 -5.97
C ILE A 98 -6.61 -16.15 -5.90
N ASP A 99 -5.79 -15.64 -5.00
CA ASP A 99 -4.40 -16.07 -4.84
C ASP A 99 -3.96 -15.95 -3.38
N ARG A 100 -3.01 -16.79 -3.00
CA ARG A 100 -2.37 -16.74 -1.68
C ARG A 100 -0.91 -17.16 -1.83
N LYS A 101 -0.01 -16.31 -1.34
CA LYS A 101 1.44 -16.59 -1.33
C LYS A 101 2.02 -16.39 0.05
N GLY A 102 2.97 -17.28 0.37
CA GLY A 102 3.67 -17.30 1.64
C GLY A 102 2.81 -17.82 2.80
N SER A 103 3.50 -18.25 3.83
CA SER A 103 2.96 -18.57 5.15
C SER A 103 3.83 -17.92 6.23
N LYS A 104 3.40 -18.01 7.50
CA LYS A 104 4.20 -17.52 8.62
C LYS A 104 5.51 -18.29 8.80
N GLU A 105 5.54 -19.54 8.35
CA GLU A 105 6.69 -20.43 8.44
C GLU A 105 7.61 -20.28 7.21
N GLU A 106 7.00 -20.16 6.03
CA GLU A 106 7.70 -20.03 4.75
C GLU A 106 7.20 -18.78 4.01
N PRO A 107 7.80 -17.61 4.26
CA PRO A 107 7.39 -16.37 3.63
C PRO A 107 7.72 -16.39 2.13
N PHE A 108 6.91 -15.70 1.33
CA PHE A 108 7.20 -15.52 -0.08
C PHE A 108 8.29 -14.45 -0.22
N GLU A 109 9.46 -14.86 -0.72
CA GLU A 109 10.60 -13.97 -0.96
C GLU A 109 10.69 -13.60 -2.44
N PHE A 110 10.74 -12.30 -2.74
CA PHE A 110 10.92 -11.80 -4.10
C PHE A 110 11.66 -10.45 -4.11
N THR A 111 12.12 -10.05 -5.29
CA THR A 111 12.76 -8.75 -5.52
C THR A 111 11.75 -7.78 -6.13
N ILE A 112 11.63 -6.58 -5.57
CA ILE A 112 10.72 -5.53 -6.07
C ILE A 112 11.12 -5.09 -7.48
N GLN A 113 10.14 -4.82 -8.36
CA GLN A 113 10.32 -4.45 -9.77
C GLN A 113 10.97 -5.55 -10.64
N GLU A 114 10.66 -6.80 -10.34
CA GLU A 114 10.96 -7.94 -11.21
C GLU A 114 9.69 -8.57 -11.82
N GLU A 115 8.55 -7.86 -11.76
CA GLU A 115 7.23 -8.30 -12.27
C GLU A 115 6.83 -9.69 -11.79
N GLN A 116 7.20 -10.04 -10.57
CA GLN A 116 6.81 -11.29 -9.94
C GLN A 116 5.42 -11.15 -9.30
N MET A 117 4.91 -9.93 -9.20
CA MET A 117 3.68 -9.58 -8.51
C MET A 117 2.97 -8.40 -9.19
N HIS A 118 1.68 -8.22 -8.87
CA HIS A 118 0.90 -7.10 -9.39
C HIS A 118 1.52 -5.75 -9.00
N GLU A 119 1.71 -4.85 -9.98
CA GLU A 119 2.39 -3.56 -9.80
C GLU A 119 1.80 -2.75 -8.63
N GLY A 120 0.47 -2.76 -8.50
CA GLY A 120 -0.20 -2.03 -7.44
C GLY A 120 0.12 -2.56 -6.02
N LEU A 121 0.35 -3.87 -5.89
CA LEU A 121 0.76 -4.46 -4.62
C LEU A 121 2.25 -4.17 -4.34
N GLU A 122 3.12 -4.22 -5.35
CA GLU A 122 4.53 -3.84 -5.21
C GLU A 122 4.67 -2.40 -4.73
N LYS A 123 3.94 -1.47 -5.36
CA LYS A 123 3.88 -0.06 -4.94
C LYS A 123 3.43 0.11 -3.50
N ALA A 124 2.42 -0.65 -3.07
CA ALA A 124 1.96 -0.59 -1.69
C ALA A 124 3.02 -1.11 -0.71
N ILE A 125 3.71 -2.22 -1.01
CA ILE A 125 4.77 -2.81 -0.16
C ILE A 125 5.94 -1.84 0.03
N MET A 126 6.33 -1.08 -1.01
CA MET A 126 7.37 -0.05 -0.87
C MET A 126 7.02 1.06 0.14
N THR A 127 5.74 1.21 0.49
CA THR A 127 5.32 2.17 1.53
C THR A 127 5.18 1.56 2.92
N MET A 128 5.31 0.23 3.03
CA MET A 128 5.15 -0.52 4.28
C MET A 128 6.44 -0.54 5.09
N LYS A 129 6.28 -0.67 6.40
CA LYS A 129 7.36 -0.93 7.35
C LYS A 129 7.48 -2.42 7.66
N LYS A 130 8.61 -2.83 8.24
CA LYS A 130 8.81 -4.20 8.72
C LYS A 130 7.72 -4.58 9.73
N ALA A 131 7.20 -5.79 9.66
CA ALA A 131 6.08 -6.31 10.44
C ALA A 131 4.74 -5.55 10.28
N GLU A 132 4.61 -4.65 9.29
CA GLU A 132 3.35 -3.97 8.99
C GLU A 132 2.35 -4.94 8.36
N GLN A 133 1.10 -4.91 8.82
CA GLN A 133 -0.02 -5.59 8.17
C GLN A 133 -0.98 -4.55 7.61
N ALA A 134 -1.28 -4.67 6.32
CA ALA A 134 -2.15 -3.74 5.63
C ALA A 134 -3.15 -4.46 4.71
N LEU A 135 -4.29 -3.82 4.51
CA LEU A 135 -5.23 -4.14 3.45
C LEU A 135 -4.97 -3.17 2.30
N VAL A 136 -4.57 -3.67 1.15
CA VAL A 136 -4.33 -2.89 -0.06
C VAL A 136 -5.48 -3.13 -1.02
N THR A 137 -6.21 -2.06 -1.35
CA THR A 137 -7.25 -2.08 -2.38
C THR A 137 -6.66 -1.54 -3.67
N VAL A 138 -6.73 -2.34 -4.73
CA VAL A 138 -6.29 -1.96 -6.07
C VAL A 138 -7.53 -1.89 -6.96
N ASN A 139 -7.95 -0.66 -7.28
CA ASN A 139 -9.03 -0.36 -8.19
C ASN A 139 -8.46 -0.25 -9.61
N ALA A 140 -8.59 -1.33 -10.39
CA ALA A 140 -8.30 -1.36 -11.82
C ALA A 140 -9.62 -1.58 -12.58
N GLU A 141 -9.66 -2.51 -13.53
CA GLU A 141 -10.91 -2.94 -14.16
C GLU A 141 -11.79 -3.75 -13.19
N ASN A 142 -11.15 -4.62 -12.40
CA ASN A 142 -11.76 -5.33 -11.28
C ASN A 142 -11.05 -4.90 -9.99
N THR A 143 -11.82 -4.66 -8.92
CA THR A 143 -11.24 -4.30 -7.62
C THR A 143 -10.67 -5.52 -6.93
N LEU A 144 -9.38 -5.46 -6.59
CA LEU A 144 -8.69 -6.52 -5.86
C LEU A 144 -8.34 -6.05 -4.45
N TYR A 145 -8.54 -6.94 -3.48
CA TYR A 145 -8.24 -6.72 -2.08
C TYR A 145 -7.09 -7.62 -1.64
N TYR A 146 -5.96 -7.02 -1.29
CA TYR A 146 -4.79 -7.74 -0.80
C TYR A 146 -4.63 -7.54 0.69
N GLU A 147 -4.74 -8.63 1.46
CA GLU A 147 -4.30 -8.66 2.85
C GLU A 147 -2.81 -9.03 2.86
N VAL A 148 -1.93 -8.07 3.12
CA VAL A 148 -0.48 -8.24 3.04
C VAL A 148 0.18 -7.98 4.38
N GLU A 149 1.16 -8.82 4.72
CA GLU A 149 2.07 -8.66 5.84
C GLU A 149 3.51 -8.60 5.31
N LEU A 150 4.19 -7.49 5.59
CA LEU A 150 5.61 -7.34 5.28
C LEU A 150 6.41 -7.90 6.45
N ILE A 151 6.95 -9.12 6.32
CA ILE A 151 7.66 -9.80 7.40
C ILE A 151 9.04 -9.19 7.58
N ASP A 152 9.80 -9.11 6.49
CA ASP A 152 11.15 -8.52 6.51
C ASP A 152 11.54 -8.01 5.12
N PHE A 153 12.61 -7.20 5.07
CA PHE A 153 13.21 -6.79 3.81
C PHE A 153 14.68 -6.43 3.95
N ILE A 154 15.40 -6.58 2.85
CA ILE A 154 16.79 -6.15 2.68
C ILE A 154 16.79 -5.10 1.57
N LYS A 155 17.17 -3.87 1.91
CA LYS A 155 17.22 -2.77 0.94
C LYS A 155 18.30 -3.04 -0.10
N GLU A 156 18.02 -2.75 -1.37
CA GLU A 156 19.09 -2.72 -2.37
C GLU A 156 20.01 -1.56 -2.01
N LYS A 157 21.31 -1.86 -1.89
CA LYS A 157 22.31 -0.82 -1.74
C LYS A 157 22.28 0.03 -3.01
N PRO A 158 22.22 1.36 -2.91
CA PRO A 158 22.35 2.17 -4.10
C PRO A 158 23.74 2.02 -4.71
N PHE A 159 23.85 2.18 -6.04
CA PHE A 159 25.08 1.92 -6.79
C PHE A 159 26.32 2.63 -6.22
N TRP A 160 26.17 3.85 -5.71
CA TRP A 160 27.27 4.64 -5.13
C TRP A 160 27.77 4.12 -3.76
N LYS A 161 27.05 3.20 -3.11
CA LYS A 161 27.44 2.56 -1.85
C LYS A 161 28.00 1.14 -2.01
N MET A 162 27.97 0.58 -3.23
CA MET A 162 28.54 -0.74 -3.52
C MET A 162 30.04 -0.62 -3.80
N ASP A 163 30.81 -1.61 -3.36
CA ASP A 163 32.23 -1.72 -3.75
C ASP A 163 32.39 -2.23 -5.19
N THR A 164 33.60 -2.20 -5.74
CA THR A 164 33.88 -2.62 -7.12
C THR A 164 33.56 -4.10 -7.39
N GLN A 165 33.87 -4.99 -6.44
CA GLN A 165 33.56 -6.41 -6.49
C GLN A 165 32.05 -6.66 -6.40
N GLU A 166 31.36 -6.01 -5.45
CA GLU A 166 29.90 -6.09 -5.32
C GLU A 166 29.19 -5.62 -6.61
N LYS A 167 29.70 -4.55 -7.25
CA LYS A 167 29.17 -4.06 -8.53
C LYS A 167 29.35 -5.07 -9.65
N LEU A 168 30.51 -5.72 -9.74
CA LEU A 168 30.79 -6.74 -10.76
C LEU A 168 29.89 -7.97 -10.58
N GLU A 169 29.73 -8.46 -9.36
CA GLU A 169 28.85 -9.58 -9.05
C GLU A 169 27.39 -9.25 -9.35
N ALA A 170 26.93 -8.04 -9.01
CA ALA A 170 25.58 -7.59 -9.33
C ALA A 170 25.35 -7.48 -10.86
N CYS A 171 26.33 -7.01 -11.63
CA CYS A 171 26.29 -7.01 -13.10
C CYS A 171 26.19 -8.42 -13.68
N GLU A 172 27.06 -9.32 -13.24
CA GLU A 172 27.09 -10.71 -13.71
C GLU A 172 25.78 -11.43 -13.39
N GLN A 173 25.23 -11.24 -12.18
CA GLN A 173 23.94 -11.81 -11.82
C GLN A 173 22.82 -11.26 -12.71
N LYS A 174 22.76 -9.94 -12.92
CA LYS A 174 21.75 -9.32 -13.81
C LYS A 174 21.87 -9.82 -15.25
N LYS A 175 23.08 -10.03 -15.75
CA LYS A 175 23.34 -10.62 -17.07
C LYS A 175 22.89 -12.09 -17.13
N HIS A 176 23.20 -12.86 -16.08
CA HIS A 176 22.78 -14.26 -15.98
C HIS A 176 21.25 -14.38 -15.96
N ASP A 177 20.56 -13.58 -15.14
CA ASP A 177 19.10 -13.54 -15.07
C ASP A 177 18.49 -13.15 -16.43
N GLY A 178 19.05 -12.14 -17.09
CA GLY A 178 18.64 -11.73 -18.45
C GLY A 178 18.78 -12.87 -19.46
N ASN A 179 19.88 -13.63 -19.39
CA ASN A 179 20.10 -14.81 -20.24
C ASN A 179 19.09 -15.92 -19.95
N LEU A 180 18.73 -16.16 -18.68
CA LEU A 180 17.70 -17.14 -18.30
C LEU A 180 16.34 -16.75 -18.88
N LEU A 181 15.95 -15.47 -18.77
CA LEU A 181 14.71 -14.95 -19.33
C LEU A 181 14.69 -15.02 -20.86
N PHE A 182 15.82 -14.72 -21.51
CA PHE A 182 15.97 -14.82 -22.95
C PHE A 182 15.80 -16.27 -23.42
N LYS A 183 16.41 -17.23 -22.72
CA LYS A 183 16.24 -18.68 -22.99
C LYS A 183 14.80 -19.15 -22.76
N ALA A 184 14.11 -18.57 -21.80
CA ALA A 184 12.68 -18.80 -21.55
C ALA A 184 11.75 -18.10 -22.55
N GLN A 185 12.28 -17.52 -23.65
CA GLN A 185 11.56 -16.76 -24.67
C GLN A 185 10.80 -15.54 -24.14
N ASN A 186 11.14 -15.07 -22.94
CA ASN A 186 10.56 -13.86 -22.35
C ASN A 186 11.41 -12.63 -22.71
N PHE A 187 11.35 -12.25 -24.00
CA PHE A 187 12.24 -11.22 -24.57
C PHE A 187 12.06 -9.83 -23.97
N ARG A 188 10.82 -9.47 -23.59
CA ARG A 188 10.53 -8.17 -22.98
C ARG A 188 11.32 -8.01 -21.67
N ARG A 189 11.23 -8.99 -20.78
CA ARG A 189 11.95 -8.98 -19.49
C ARG A 189 13.46 -9.09 -19.65
N ALA A 190 13.92 -9.88 -20.63
CA ALA A 190 15.34 -9.96 -20.94
C ALA A 190 15.90 -8.58 -21.33
N SER A 191 15.19 -7.81 -22.16
CA SER A 191 15.59 -6.46 -22.58
C SER A 191 15.74 -5.51 -21.40
N GLU A 192 14.77 -5.46 -20.49
CA GLU A 192 14.82 -4.60 -19.29
C GLU A 192 16.02 -4.94 -18.39
N LYS A 193 16.33 -6.24 -18.24
CA LYS A 193 17.52 -6.69 -17.50
C LYS A 193 18.81 -6.23 -18.17
N TYR A 194 18.93 -6.35 -19.49
CA TYR A 194 20.11 -5.87 -20.22
C TYR A 194 20.27 -4.35 -20.17
N GLU A 195 19.19 -3.59 -20.14
CA GLU A 195 19.26 -2.13 -19.97
C GLU A 195 19.85 -1.75 -18.60
N LYS A 196 19.43 -2.46 -17.53
CA LYS A 196 20.02 -2.31 -16.20
C LYS A 196 21.51 -2.68 -16.19
N VAL A 197 21.93 -3.72 -16.93
CA VAL A 197 23.36 -4.08 -17.10
C VAL A 197 24.13 -2.95 -17.79
N CYS A 198 23.61 -2.41 -18.90
CA CYS A 198 24.21 -1.27 -19.59
C CYS A 198 24.40 -0.05 -18.67
N TYR A 199 23.44 0.21 -17.78
CA TYR A 199 23.55 1.25 -16.78
C TYR A 199 24.66 0.94 -15.75
N CYS A 200 24.71 -0.27 -15.23
CA CYS A 200 25.75 -0.67 -14.28
C CYS A 200 27.17 -0.61 -14.90
N ASP A 201 27.35 -1.07 -16.14
CA ASP A 201 28.64 -1.03 -16.85
C ASP A 201 29.14 0.40 -17.09
N ARG A 202 28.25 1.34 -17.41
CA ARG A 202 28.63 2.77 -17.55
C ARG A 202 29.12 3.36 -16.23
N ASN A 203 28.53 2.94 -15.11
CA ASN A 203 28.91 3.45 -13.80
C ASN A 203 30.07 2.66 -13.16
N LEU A 204 30.48 1.53 -13.71
CA LEU A 204 31.73 0.82 -13.37
C LEU A 204 32.98 1.48 -13.99
N LYS A 205 32.82 2.18 -15.13
CA LYS A 205 33.92 2.84 -15.87
C LYS A 205 34.19 4.29 -15.43
N ARG A 206 33.46 4.81 -14.45
CA ARG A 206 33.63 6.14 -13.86
C ARG A 206 34.15 6.01 -12.43
#